data_AF-A0A3D8P315-F1
#
_entry.id   AF-A0A3D8P315-F1
#
_cell.length_a   1.000
_cell.length_b   1.000
_cell.length_c   1.000
_cell.angle_alpha   90.00
_cell.angle_beta   90.00
_cell.angle_gamma   90.00
#
_symmetry.space_group_name_H-M   'P 1'
#
loop_
_entity.id
_entity.type
_entity.pdbx_description
1 polymer ?
#
loop_
_entity_poly.entity_id
_entity_poly.type
_entity_poly.pdbx_seq_one_letter_code
_entity_poly.pdbx_strand_id
1 'polypeptide(L)'
;MRVSFDDCVEELVKNNPESEYKLKEWEKRYERLESPREKVLQHKFISEVKRFTHEFLFRITASDVKKIGEETRHALGDLKSDTDPIQDVEDFYTPFAVEYFLHGLLEENKRLPTFQEFWGAMGGKYKKYYMDELFLKLGGKYDKICLKRAIQWRLGKFYYSWLRELYVLALLRENHGLALKYHLFADLVLSIDAWYGKKVLCIRVPSKYASRKSSPPHGFTIVEARIPRQGYGKPWLLDETELERIAQKFREP
;
A
#
# COMPACT_ATOMS: atom_id res chain seq x y z
N MET A 1 0.26 15.44 -12.72
CA MET A 1 1.21 15.55 -11.60
C MET A 1 2.19 14.40 -11.69
N ARG A 2 3.46 14.63 -11.36
CA ARG A 2 4.51 13.61 -11.26
C ARG A 2 5.11 13.73 -9.87
N VAL A 3 5.30 12.62 -9.16
CA VAL A 3 5.91 12.58 -7.83
C VAL A 3 6.97 11.49 -7.81
N SER A 4 8.20 11.89 -7.52
CA SER A 4 9.39 11.05 -7.40
C SER A 4 9.81 10.88 -5.94
N PHE A 5 10.81 10.04 -5.70
CA PHE A 5 11.46 9.94 -4.39
C PHE A 5 12.05 11.27 -3.93
N ASP A 6 12.67 12.04 -4.83
CA ASP A 6 13.32 13.30 -4.48
C ASP A 6 12.30 14.36 -4.03
N ASP A 7 11.12 14.42 -4.68
CA ASP A 7 10.01 15.27 -4.23
C ASP A 7 9.58 14.91 -2.80
N CYS A 8 9.54 13.61 -2.49
CA CYS A 8 9.20 13.13 -1.16
C CYS A 8 10.28 13.49 -0.13
N VAL A 9 11.55 13.43 -0.48
CA VAL A 9 12.66 13.82 0.41
C VAL A 9 12.62 15.31 0.67
N GLU A 10 12.46 16.13 -0.37
CA GLU A 10 12.41 17.59 -0.24
C GLU A 10 11.23 18.04 0.64
N GLU A 11 10.05 17.42 0.49
CA GLU A 11 8.84 17.88 1.18
C GLU A 11 8.58 17.25 2.55
N LEU A 12 8.96 15.98 2.73
CA LEU A 12 8.63 15.23 3.96
C LEU A 12 9.85 14.91 4.83
N VAL A 13 11.07 14.96 4.28
CA VAL A 13 12.28 14.58 5.02
C VAL A 13 13.11 15.80 5.38
N LYS A 14 13.34 16.69 4.42
CA LYS A 14 14.14 17.90 4.64
C LYS A 14 13.48 18.76 5.71
N ASN A 15 14.28 19.17 6.70
CA ASN A 15 13.83 19.93 7.88
C ASN A 15 12.92 19.16 8.85
N ASN A 16 12.83 17.83 8.74
CA ASN A 16 12.16 16.97 9.72
C ASN A 16 13.15 15.91 10.25
N PRO A 17 13.75 16.12 11.44
CA PRO A 17 14.77 15.21 11.99
C PRO A 17 14.28 13.77 12.18
N GLU A 18 12.99 13.58 12.51
CA GLU A 18 12.45 12.23 12.68
C GLU A 18 12.27 11.53 11.32
N SER A 19 11.78 12.23 10.30
CA SER A 19 11.73 11.69 8.93
C SER A 19 13.13 11.34 8.41
N GLU A 20 14.13 12.18 8.69
CA GLU A 20 15.53 11.94 8.29
C GLU A 20 16.10 10.70 8.99
N TYR A 21 15.82 10.53 10.28
CA TYR A 21 16.18 9.33 11.02
C TYR A 21 15.52 8.08 10.42
N LYS A 22 14.21 8.11 10.13
CA LYS A 22 13.49 6.99 9.50
C LYS A 22 14.05 6.64 8.12
N LEU A 23 14.43 7.63 7.30
CA LEU A 23 15.11 7.41 6.02
C LEU A 23 16.43 6.66 6.22
N LYS A 24 17.31 7.15 7.09
CA LYS A 24 18.62 6.52 7.37
C LYS A 24 18.48 5.10 7.91
N GLU A 25 17.52 4.88 8.80
CA GLU A 25 17.20 3.56 9.35
C GLU A 25 16.70 2.59 8.28
N TRP A 26 15.84 3.06 7.37
CA TRP A 26 15.34 2.25 6.26
C TRP A 26 16.46 1.90 5.27
N GLU A 27 17.34 2.85 4.94
CA GLU A 27 18.49 2.61 4.07
C GLU A 27 19.43 1.54 4.64
N LYS A 28 19.61 1.51 5.97
CA LYS A 28 20.45 0.53 6.67
C LYS A 28 19.73 -0.76 7.03
N ARG A 29 18.45 -0.92 6.68
CA ARG A 29 17.66 -2.09 7.11
C ARG A 29 18.28 -3.42 6.68
N TYR A 30 18.95 -3.46 5.53
CA TYR A 30 19.62 -4.68 5.06
C TYR A 30 20.77 -5.14 5.97
N GLU A 31 21.39 -4.24 6.75
CA GLU A 31 22.50 -4.59 7.65
C GLU A 31 22.06 -5.53 8.77
N ARG A 32 20.76 -5.48 9.12
CA ARG A 32 20.15 -6.29 10.19
C ARG A 32 19.61 -7.64 9.72
N LEU A 33 19.59 -7.89 8.41
CA LEU A 33 19.10 -9.15 7.88
C LEU A 33 20.19 -10.21 8.02
N GLU A 34 19.82 -11.44 8.37
CA GLU A 34 20.81 -12.53 8.52
C GLU A 34 21.12 -13.19 7.18
N SER A 35 20.09 -13.39 6.35
CA SER A 35 20.22 -14.07 5.06
C SER A 35 20.90 -13.17 4.01
N PRO A 36 22.01 -13.60 3.38
CA PRO A 36 22.63 -12.87 2.27
C PRO A 36 21.66 -12.60 1.12
N ARG A 37 20.75 -13.54 0.85
CA ARG A 37 19.71 -13.40 -0.17
C ARG A 37 18.74 -12.27 0.19
N GLU A 38 18.29 -12.20 1.44
CA GLU A 38 17.40 -11.12 1.89
C GLU A 38 18.10 -9.76 1.86
N LYS A 39 19.40 -9.69 2.18
CA LYS A 39 20.20 -8.46 2.04
C LYS A 39 20.19 -7.94 0.60
N VAL A 40 20.45 -8.81 -0.37
CA VAL A 40 20.44 -8.46 -1.80
C VAL A 40 19.05 -7.98 -2.22
N LEU A 41 17.99 -8.69 -1.81
CA LEU A 41 16.62 -8.29 -2.11
C LEU A 41 16.24 -6.94 -1.48
N GLN A 42 16.62 -6.70 -0.23
CA GLN A 42 16.36 -5.43 0.47
C GLN A 42 17.12 -4.26 -0.15
N HIS A 43 18.40 -4.45 -0.49
CA HIS A 43 19.17 -3.42 -1.20
C HIS A 43 18.58 -3.11 -2.56
N LYS A 44 18.17 -4.15 -3.31
CA LYS A 44 17.47 -3.97 -4.58
C LYS A 44 16.18 -3.19 -4.38
N PHE A 45 15.34 -3.58 -3.41
CA PHE A 45 14.07 -2.92 -3.14
C PHE A 45 14.24 -1.43 -2.82
N ILE A 46 15.20 -1.08 -1.97
CA ILE A 46 15.52 0.32 -1.65
C ILE A 46 15.88 1.10 -2.91
N SER A 47 16.73 0.53 -3.77
CA SER A 47 17.12 1.14 -5.05
C SER A 47 15.92 1.33 -5.99
N GLU A 48 15.04 0.34 -6.11
CA GLU A 48 13.83 0.43 -6.94
C GLU A 48 12.87 1.52 -6.41
N VAL A 49 12.64 1.59 -5.08
CA VAL A 49 11.79 2.63 -4.47
C VAL A 49 12.36 4.03 -4.68
N LYS A 50 13.69 4.20 -4.59
CA LYS A 50 14.35 5.50 -4.85
C LYS A 50 14.23 5.94 -6.32
N ARG A 51 14.15 5.00 -7.25
CA ARG A 51 13.95 5.29 -8.68
C ARG A 51 12.49 5.38 -9.07
N PHE A 52 11.58 4.96 -8.19
CA PHE A 52 10.16 4.92 -8.48
C PHE A 52 9.63 6.34 -8.68
N THR A 53 8.69 6.47 -9.60
CA THR A 53 8.00 7.73 -9.88
C THR A 53 6.55 7.39 -10.16
N HIS A 54 5.65 8.10 -9.49
CA HIS A 54 4.23 8.09 -9.84
C HIS A 54 3.94 9.18 -10.86
N GLU A 55 3.27 8.79 -11.94
CA GLU A 55 2.76 9.72 -12.93
C GLU A 55 1.33 9.36 -13.29
N PHE A 56 1.09 8.09 -13.63
CA PHE A 56 -0.23 7.63 -14.02
C PHE A 56 -1.19 7.54 -12.84
N LEU A 57 -0.68 7.29 -11.62
CA LEU A 57 -1.49 7.29 -10.40
C LEU A 57 -2.37 8.54 -10.26
N PHE A 58 -1.85 9.72 -10.59
CA PHE A 58 -2.58 10.98 -10.44
C PHE A 58 -3.58 11.24 -11.56
N ARG A 59 -3.70 10.33 -12.53
CA ARG A 59 -4.69 10.34 -13.61
C ARG A 59 -5.86 9.40 -13.33
N ILE A 60 -5.74 8.51 -12.34
CA ILE A 60 -6.81 7.56 -11.95
C ILE A 60 -7.99 8.29 -11.35
N THR A 61 -9.17 8.08 -11.91
CA THR A 61 -10.43 8.66 -11.46
C THR A 61 -11.18 7.77 -10.47
N ALA A 62 -12.15 8.34 -9.74
CA ALA A 62 -13.04 7.55 -8.89
C ALA A 62 -13.86 6.54 -9.72
N SER A 63 -14.19 6.89 -10.97
CA SER A 63 -14.88 6.01 -11.91
C SER A 63 -14.01 4.81 -12.32
N ASP A 64 -12.71 5.01 -12.54
CA ASP A 64 -11.79 3.92 -12.89
C ASP A 64 -11.73 2.87 -11.77
N VAL A 65 -11.72 3.32 -10.51
CA VAL A 65 -11.70 2.41 -9.34
C VAL A 65 -13.03 1.68 -9.19
N LYS A 66 -14.17 2.33 -9.46
CA LYS A 66 -15.48 1.65 -9.45
C LYS A 66 -15.54 0.58 -10.53
N LYS A 67 -15.12 0.93 -11.76
CA LYS A 67 -15.07 0.02 -12.91
C LYS A 67 -14.20 -1.20 -12.64
N ILE A 68 -12.97 -1.02 -12.12
CA ILE A 68 -12.10 -2.17 -11.82
C ILE A 68 -12.67 -3.03 -10.69
N GLY A 69 -13.41 -2.43 -9.76
CA GLY A 69 -14.15 -3.14 -8.71
C GLY A 69 -15.24 -4.06 -9.24
N GLU A 70 -15.83 -3.75 -10.40
CA GLU A 70 -16.81 -4.58 -11.10
C GLU A 70 -16.15 -5.65 -11.99
N GLU A 71 -15.01 -5.33 -12.62
CA GLU A 71 -14.28 -6.23 -13.54
C GLU A 71 -13.43 -7.27 -12.80
N THR A 72 -13.00 -6.96 -11.58
CA THR A 72 -12.15 -7.85 -10.79
C THR A 72 -12.95 -9.06 -10.29
N ARG A 73 -12.39 -10.26 -10.41
CA ARG A 73 -12.89 -11.41 -9.64
C ARG A 73 -12.70 -11.14 -8.16
N HIS A 74 -13.52 -11.77 -7.33
CA HIS A 74 -13.42 -11.60 -5.89
C HIS A 74 -12.00 -12.00 -5.40
N ALA A 75 -11.25 -11.02 -4.89
CA ALA A 75 -9.83 -11.19 -4.59
C ALA A 75 -9.56 -12.16 -3.43
N LEU A 76 -10.57 -12.39 -2.58
CA LEU A 76 -10.49 -13.32 -1.46
C LEU A 76 -10.92 -14.75 -1.84
N GLY A 77 -11.35 -14.96 -3.09
CA GLY A 77 -11.88 -16.24 -3.56
C GLY A 77 -13.11 -16.67 -2.77
N ASP A 78 -13.19 -17.97 -2.45
CA ASP A 78 -14.30 -18.56 -1.69
C ASP A 78 -14.05 -18.57 -0.16
N LEU A 79 -13.04 -17.83 0.32
CA LEU A 79 -12.72 -17.80 1.74
C LEU A 79 -13.76 -16.96 2.49
N LYS A 80 -14.31 -17.52 3.57
CA LYS A 80 -15.15 -16.77 4.52
C LYS A 80 -14.24 -16.12 5.58
N SER A 81 -14.65 -14.97 6.11
CA SER A 81 -13.85 -14.11 6.99
C SER A 81 -13.28 -14.78 8.25
N ASP A 82 -13.85 -15.92 8.65
CA ASP A 82 -13.69 -16.43 10.01
C ASP A 82 -12.98 -17.79 10.09
N THR A 83 -12.58 -18.41 8.97
CA THR A 83 -12.13 -19.82 9.01
C THR A 83 -10.69 -20.15 8.60
N ASP A 84 -9.83 -19.26 8.06
CA ASP A 84 -8.49 -19.73 7.61
C ASP A 84 -7.37 -18.68 7.42
N PRO A 85 -7.21 -17.59 8.21
CA PRO A 85 -5.94 -16.86 8.15
C PRO A 85 -4.83 -17.72 8.76
N ILE A 86 -3.99 -18.32 7.92
CA ILE A 86 -2.71 -18.88 8.38
C ILE A 86 -1.89 -17.70 8.91
N GLN A 87 -1.76 -17.61 10.23
CA GLN A 87 -1.10 -16.48 10.90
C GLN A 87 0.32 -16.25 10.36
N ASP A 88 1.07 -17.31 10.06
CA ASP A 88 2.39 -17.20 9.44
C ASP A 88 2.36 -16.51 8.07
N VAL A 89 1.32 -16.76 7.27
CA VAL A 89 1.15 -16.09 5.98
C VAL A 89 0.79 -14.63 6.22
N GLU A 90 -0.05 -14.32 7.21
CA GLU A 90 -0.39 -12.95 7.55
C GLU A 90 0.80 -12.12 8.04
N ASP A 91 1.61 -12.70 8.92
CA ASP A 91 2.80 -12.06 9.50
C ASP A 91 4.05 -12.21 8.61
N PHE A 92 3.98 -12.96 7.50
CA PHE A 92 5.13 -13.17 6.62
C PHE A 92 5.69 -11.83 6.11
N TYR A 93 6.98 -11.63 6.23
CA TYR A 93 7.65 -10.44 5.70
C TYR A 93 8.57 -10.83 4.56
N THR A 94 8.55 -10.03 3.49
CA THR A 94 9.57 -10.01 2.44
C THR A 94 10.12 -8.60 2.31
N PRO A 95 11.39 -8.42 1.91
CA PRO A 95 11.94 -7.11 1.62
C PRO A 95 11.12 -6.25 0.63
N PHE A 96 10.41 -6.87 -0.31
CA PHE A 96 9.55 -6.15 -1.26
C PHE A 96 8.12 -5.98 -0.73
N ALA A 97 7.71 -4.73 -0.51
CA ALA A 97 6.33 -4.41 -0.15
C ALA A 97 5.35 -4.78 -1.28
N VAL A 98 4.13 -5.19 -0.94
CA VAL A 98 3.13 -5.62 -1.94
C VAL A 98 2.66 -4.44 -2.78
N GLU A 99 2.58 -3.26 -2.14
CA GLU A 99 2.24 -1.97 -2.70
C GLU A 99 3.13 -1.64 -3.91
N TYR A 100 4.43 -1.94 -3.83
CA TYR A 100 5.37 -1.74 -4.95
C TYR A 100 4.94 -2.47 -6.21
N PHE A 101 4.45 -3.72 -6.11
CA PHE A 101 4.01 -4.48 -7.28
C PHE A 101 2.73 -3.92 -7.88
N LEU A 102 1.77 -3.51 -7.05
CA LEU A 102 0.50 -2.92 -7.50
C LEU A 102 0.72 -1.60 -8.21
N HIS A 103 1.52 -0.71 -7.61
CA HIS A 103 1.87 0.56 -8.21
C HIS A 103 2.75 0.39 -9.46
N GLY A 104 3.67 -0.58 -9.48
CA GLY A 104 4.44 -0.92 -10.67
C GLY A 104 3.55 -1.35 -11.83
N LEU A 105 2.57 -2.23 -11.58
CA LEU A 105 1.59 -2.63 -12.61
C LEU A 105 0.72 -1.46 -13.09
N LEU A 106 0.29 -0.60 -12.19
CA LEU A 106 -0.46 0.61 -12.53
C LEU A 106 0.33 1.51 -13.49
N GLU A 107 1.59 1.78 -13.15
CA GLU A 107 2.45 2.64 -13.95
C GLU A 107 2.88 2.00 -15.27
N GLU A 108 3.06 0.68 -15.32
CA GLU A 108 3.41 -0.07 -16.53
C GLU A 108 2.22 -0.16 -17.49
N ASN A 109 1.05 -0.55 -17.00
CA ASN A 109 -0.14 -0.79 -17.81
C ASN A 109 -0.88 0.51 -18.17
N LYS A 110 -0.57 1.62 -17.48
CA LYS A 110 -1.30 2.89 -17.59
C LYS A 110 -2.81 2.68 -17.40
N ARG A 111 -3.17 1.84 -16.42
CA ARG A 111 -4.52 1.57 -15.92
C ARG A 111 -4.46 0.77 -14.62
N LEU A 112 -5.57 0.72 -13.89
CA LEU A 112 -5.69 -0.20 -12.75
C LEU A 112 -5.64 -1.66 -13.25
N PRO A 113 -4.82 -2.52 -12.64
CA PRO A 113 -4.86 -3.96 -12.90
C PRO A 113 -6.07 -4.58 -12.18
N THR A 114 -6.69 -5.57 -12.80
CA THR A 114 -7.62 -6.48 -12.11
C THR A 114 -6.88 -7.33 -11.09
N PHE A 115 -7.58 -7.93 -10.13
CA PHE A 115 -6.94 -8.86 -9.20
C PHE A 115 -6.32 -10.06 -9.93
N GLN A 116 -6.94 -10.54 -11.00
CA GLN A 116 -6.44 -11.68 -11.79
C GLN A 116 -5.09 -11.36 -12.45
N GLU A 117 -4.93 -10.14 -12.95
CA GLU A 117 -3.67 -9.67 -13.53
C GLU A 117 -2.60 -9.51 -12.45
N PHE A 118 -2.96 -8.92 -11.31
CA PHE A 118 -2.06 -8.82 -10.17
C PHE A 118 -1.61 -10.21 -9.67
N TRP A 119 -2.56 -11.12 -9.45
CA TRP A 119 -2.29 -12.50 -9.04
C TRP A 119 -1.42 -13.24 -10.06
N GLY A 120 -1.70 -13.09 -11.35
CA GLY A 120 -0.89 -13.63 -12.43
C GLY A 120 0.54 -13.08 -12.43
N ALA A 121 0.72 -11.76 -12.22
CA ALA A 121 2.03 -11.13 -12.12
C ALA A 121 2.82 -11.63 -10.91
N MET A 122 2.14 -11.85 -9.77
CA MET A 122 2.74 -12.41 -8.56
C MET A 122 3.19 -13.87 -8.75
N GLY A 123 2.47 -14.67 -9.55
CA GLY A 123 2.90 -16.01 -9.96
C GLY A 123 3.93 -16.05 -11.09
N GLY A 124 4.11 -14.92 -11.80
CA GLY A 124 5.02 -14.78 -12.94
C GLY A 124 6.19 -13.85 -12.63
N LYS A 125 6.17 -12.63 -13.19
CA LYS A 125 7.31 -11.70 -13.14
C LYS A 125 7.79 -11.31 -11.73
N TYR A 126 6.89 -11.32 -10.74
CA TYR A 126 7.23 -10.98 -9.35
C TYR A 126 7.44 -12.20 -8.44
N LYS A 127 7.30 -13.42 -8.98
CA LYS A 127 7.35 -14.66 -8.21
C LYS A 127 8.59 -14.75 -7.32
N LYS A 128 9.76 -14.42 -7.87
CA LYS A 128 11.06 -14.50 -7.17
C LYS A 128 11.22 -13.53 -6.00
N TYR A 129 10.41 -12.47 -5.93
CA TYR A 129 10.50 -11.44 -4.88
C TYR A 129 9.54 -11.67 -3.72
N TYR A 130 8.51 -12.49 -3.92
CA TYR A 130 7.46 -12.70 -2.92
C TYR A 130 7.11 -14.19 -2.78
N MET A 131 6.59 -14.81 -3.84
CA MET A 131 6.10 -16.19 -3.81
C MET A 131 7.20 -17.19 -3.46
N ASP A 132 8.34 -17.11 -4.14
CA ASP A 132 9.44 -18.05 -3.90
C ASP A 132 10.01 -17.91 -2.47
N GLU A 133 10.09 -16.68 -1.93
CA GLU A 133 10.50 -16.45 -0.53
C GLU A 133 9.51 -17.06 0.46
N LEU A 134 8.21 -16.90 0.18
CA LEU A 134 7.15 -17.43 1.04
C LEU A 134 7.12 -18.96 1.00
N PHE A 135 7.21 -19.57 -0.18
CA PHE A 135 7.28 -21.02 -0.32
C PHE A 135 8.56 -21.60 0.28
N LEU A 136 9.69 -20.89 0.20
CA LEU A 136 10.92 -21.32 0.85
C LEU A 136 10.76 -21.41 2.38
N LYS A 137 10.07 -20.46 3.00
CA LYS A 137 9.87 -20.43 4.46
C LYS A 137 8.72 -21.31 4.95
N LEU A 138 7.63 -21.41 4.18
CA LEU A 138 6.37 -22.01 4.64
C LEU A 138 5.94 -23.26 3.86
N GLY A 139 6.57 -23.55 2.72
CA GLY A 139 6.13 -24.60 1.79
C GLY A 139 6.23 -26.04 2.35
N GLY A 140 7.10 -26.26 3.34
CA GLY A 140 7.18 -27.54 4.06
C GLY A 140 6.24 -27.64 5.27
N LYS A 141 5.65 -26.51 5.71
CA LYS A 141 4.83 -26.44 6.93
C LYS A 141 3.34 -26.67 6.64
N TYR A 142 2.90 -26.35 5.43
CA TYR A 142 1.48 -26.36 5.06
C TYR A 142 1.26 -27.12 3.75
N ASP A 143 0.07 -27.70 3.61
CA ASP A 143 -0.38 -28.23 2.31
C ASP A 143 -0.34 -27.12 1.24
N LYS A 144 0.03 -27.49 0.02
CA LYS A 144 0.23 -26.56 -1.09
C LYS A 144 -1.05 -25.82 -1.46
N ILE A 145 -2.20 -26.49 -1.43
CA ILE A 145 -3.49 -25.88 -1.76
C ILE A 145 -3.88 -24.90 -0.64
N CYS A 146 -3.74 -25.33 0.62
CA CYS A 146 -3.98 -24.50 1.80
C CYS A 146 -3.12 -23.22 1.77
N LEU A 147 -1.81 -23.37 1.56
CA LEU A 147 -0.87 -22.25 1.49
C LEU A 147 -1.21 -21.29 0.34
N LYS A 148 -1.53 -21.82 -0.84
CA LYS A 148 -1.93 -20.99 -1.99
C LYS A 148 -3.18 -20.16 -1.70
N ARG A 149 -4.17 -20.74 -1.02
CA ARG A 149 -5.41 -20.04 -0.61
C ARG A 149 -5.11 -18.94 0.40
N ALA A 150 -4.28 -19.21 1.40
CA ALA A 150 -3.87 -18.21 2.39
C ALA A 150 -3.09 -17.04 1.75
N ILE A 151 -2.21 -17.32 0.78
CA ILE A 151 -1.51 -16.27 0.02
C ILE A 151 -2.50 -15.43 -0.80
N GLN A 152 -3.44 -16.08 -1.49
CA GLN A 152 -4.48 -15.39 -2.25
C GLN A 152 -5.28 -14.44 -1.36
N TRP A 153 -5.72 -14.91 -0.19
CA TRP A 153 -6.41 -14.08 0.78
C TRP A 153 -5.59 -12.85 1.18
N ARG A 154 -4.32 -13.06 1.53
CA ARG A 154 -3.44 -11.96 1.95
C ARG A 154 -3.25 -10.93 0.85
N LEU A 155 -2.92 -11.38 -0.35
CA LEU A 155 -2.74 -10.49 -1.50
C LEU A 155 -4.06 -9.80 -1.89
N GLY A 156 -5.19 -10.48 -1.73
CA GLY A 156 -6.51 -9.88 -1.94
C GLY A 156 -6.84 -8.78 -0.93
N LYS A 157 -6.45 -8.93 0.34
CA LYS A 157 -6.57 -7.86 1.35
C LYS A 157 -5.75 -6.62 0.96
N PHE A 158 -4.49 -6.82 0.54
CA PHE A 158 -3.65 -5.72 0.07
C PHE A 158 -4.27 -5.04 -1.16
N TYR A 159 -4.73 -5.83 -2.14
CA TYR A 159 -5.37 -5.30 -3.34
C TYR A 159 -6.59 -4.43 -3.03
N TYR A 160 -7.47 -4.87 -2.12
CA TYR A 160 -8.62 -4.05 -1.72
C TYR A 160 -8.25 -2.83 -0.89
N SER A 161 -7.20 -2.88 -0.05
CA SER A 161 -6.71 -1.69 0.64
C SER A 161 -6.21 -0.65 -0.35
N TRP A 162 -5.42 -1.10 -1.32
CA TRP A 162 -4.86 -0.27 -2.36
C TRP A 162 -5.92 0.41 -3.22
N LEU A 163 -6.93 -0.34 -3.69
CA LEU A 163 -8.04 0.26 -4.46
C LEU A 163 -8.77 1.35 -3.65
N ARG A 164 -8.97 1.12 -2.35
CA ARG A 164 -9.62 2.08 -1.46
C ARG A 164 -8.79 3.34 -1.26
N GLU A 165 -7.49 3.22 -1.09
CA GLU A 165 -6.58 4.36 -1.01
C GLU A 165 -6.65 5.19 -2.30
N LEU A 166 -6.57 4.54 -3.47
CA LEU A 166 -6.71 5.23 -4.76
C LEU A 166 -8.07 5.92 -4.92
N TYR A 167 -9.16 5.29 -4.45
CA TYR A 167 -10.49 5.88 -4.49
C TYR A 167 -10.57 7.18 -3.68
N VAL A 168 -10.01 7.18 -2.46
CA VAL A 168 -9.96 8.37 -1.59
C VAL A 168 -9.15 9.48 -2.25
N LEU A 169 -7.97 9.17 -2.80
CA LEU A 169 -7.14 10.15 -3.49
C LEU A 169 -7.83 10.74 -4.73
N ALA A 170 -8.51 9.90 -5.51
CA ALA A 170 -9.25 10.35 -6.68
C ALA A 170 -10.41 11.27 -6.30
N LEU A 171 -11.22 10.88 -5.30
CA LEU A 171 -12.35 11.69 -4.83
C LEU A 171 -11.92 13.04 -4.25
N LEU A 172 -10.87 13.07 -3.42
CA LEU A 172 -10.36 14.33 -2.87
C LEU A 172 -9.91 15.30 -3.97
N ARG A 173 -9.28 14.77 -5.02
CA ARG A 173 -8.87 15.56 -6.18
C ARG A 173 -10.06 16.03 -6.99
N GLU A 174 -10.99 15.14 -7.34
CA GLU A 174 -12.12 15.42 -8.24
C GLU A 174 -13.16 16.34 -7.59
N ASN A 175 -13.54 16.07 -6.35
CA ASN A 175 -14.65 16.75 -5.69
C ASN A 175 -14.19 18.00 -4.91
N HIS A 176 -12.93 18.03 -4.47
CA HIS A 176 -12.43 19.09 -3.59
C HIS A 176 -11.22 19.85 -4.13
N GLY A 177 -10.71 19.49 -5.31
CA GLY A 177 -9.50 20.10 -5.90
C GLY A 177 -8.22 19.79 -5.13
N LEU A 178 -8.26 18.82 -4.22
CA LEU A 178 -7.13 18.47 -3.36
C LEU A 178 -6.28 17.39 -4.04
N ALA A 179 -5.31 17.83 -4.84
CA ALA A 179 -4.35 16.94 -5.49
C ALA A 179 -3.26 16.49 -4.51
N LEU A 180 -3.60 15.58 -3.59
CA LEU A 180 -2.66 14.99 -2.65
C LEU A 180 -1.56 14.21 -3.40
N LYS A 181 -0.33 14.33 -2.92
CA LYS A 181 0.84 13.59 -3.40
C LYS A 181 0.94 12.24 -2.70
N TYR A 182 1.46 11.25 -3.44
CA TYR A 182 1.69 9.89 -2.97
C TYR A 182 3.05 9.42 -3.44
N HIS A 183 3.76 8.68 -2.59
CA HIS A 183 4.95 7.96 -2.97
C HIS A 183 5.14 6.74 -2.07
N LEU A 184 5.59 5.62 -2.65
CA LEU A 184 5.86 4.36 -1.93
C LEU A 184 6.72 4.57 -0.67
N PHE A 185 7.75 5.42 -0.74
CA PHE A 185 8.59 5.71 0.42
C PHE A 185 7.79 6.37 1.57
N ALA A 186 6.89 7.32 1.28
CA ALA A 186 6.10 7.99 2.30
C ALA A 186 5.21 7.00 3.05
N ASP A 187 4.54 6.11 2.32
CA ASP A 187 3.68 5.09 2.91
C ASP A 187 4.48 4.05 3.71
N LEU A 188 5.50 3.46 3.08
CA LEU A 188 6.24 2.33 3.64
C LEU A 188 7.18 2.70 4.79
N VAL A 189 7.74 3.92 4.79
CA VAL A 189 8.78 4.34 5.74
C VAL A 189 8.25 5.39 6.72
N LEU A 190 7.44 6.33 6.24
CA LEU A 190 6.92 7.41 7.07
C LEU A 190 5.49 7.13 7.56
N SER A 191 4.83 6.06 7.12
CA SER A 191 3.42 5.76 7.45
C SER A 191 2.45 6.88 7.02
N ILE A 192 2.78 7.55 5.92
CA ILE A 192 1.99 8.65 5.32
C ILE A 192 1.32 8.12 4.06
N ASP A 193 0.00 7.97 4.10
CA ASP A 193 -0.78 7.44 2.97
C ASP A 193 -0.88 8.44 1.82
N ALA A 194 -0.76 9.75 2.09
CA ALA A 194 -0.60 10.82 1.10
C ALA A 194 -0.33 12.16 1.80
N TRP A 195 0.06 13.21 1.08
CA TRP A 195 0.28 14.54 1.70
C TRP A 195 -0.10 15.71 0.79
N TYR A 196 -0.30 16.88 1.42
CA TYR A 196 -0.48 18.17 0.76
C TYR A 196 0.10 19.26 1.65
N GLY A 197 1.23 19.85 1.25
CA GLY A 197 2.00 20.76 2.10
C GLY A 197 2.45 20.05 3.39
N LYS A 198 2.19 20.67 4.56
CA LYS A 198 2.50 20.10 5.89
C LYS A 198 1.43 19.17 6.46
N LYS A 199 0.38 18.87 5.68
CA LYS A 199 -0.71 17.99 6.10
C LYS A 199 -0.52 16.61 5.49
N VAL A 200 -0.70 15.58 6.31
CA VAL A 200 -0.53 14.18 5.91
C VAL A 200 -1.84 13.44 6.12
N LEU A 201 -2.24 12.66 5.11
CA LEU A 201 -3.38 11.77 5.18
C LEU A 201 -2.94 10.43 5.79
N CYS A 202 -3.71 9.94 6.74
CA CYS A 202 -3.58 8.59 7.28
C CYS A 202 -4.92 7.87 7.22
N ILE A 203 -5.02 6.86 6.35
CA ILE A 203 -6.22 6.04 6.21
C ILE A 203 -6.17 4.95 7.28
N ARG A 204 -7.11 5.03 8.23
CA ARG A 204 -7.22 4.09 9.35
C ARG A 204 -8.48 3.26 9.21
N VAL A 205 -8.25 1.95 9.22
CA VAL A 205 -9.30 0.95 9.16
C VAL A 205 -9.41 0.31 10.55
N PRO A 206 -10.56 0.39 11.23
CA PRO A 206 -10.73 -0.22 12.54
C PRO A 206 -10.49 -1.74 12.49
N SER A 207 -9.35 -2.16 13.03
CA SER A 207 -8.98 -3.57 13.17
C SER A 207 -8.53 -3.85 14.60
N LYS A 208 -8.65 -5.10 15.05
CA LYS A 208 -8.07 -5.54 16.33
C LYS A 208 -6.53 -5.41 16.35
N TYR A 209 -5.93 -5.18 15.17
CA TYR A 209 -4.49 -5.02 14.95
C TYR A 209 -4.12 -3.56 14.59
N ALA A 210 -5.04 -2.60 14.73
CA ALA A 210 -4.83 -1.21 14.32
C ALA A 210 -3.68 -0.51 15.09
N SER A 211 -3.22 -1.10 16.19
CA SER A 211 -2.04 -0.67 16.95
C SER A 211 -0.70 -0.86 16.23
N ARG A 212 -0.66 -1.53 15.06
CA ARG A 212 0.60 -1.86 14.37
C ARG A 212 1.13 -0.78 13.41
N LYS A 213 0.32 0.17 12.92
CA LYS A 213 0.83 1.23 12.02
C LYS A 213 1.54 2.29 12.86
N SER A 214 2.84 2.50 12.61
CA SER A 214 3.58 3.59 13.25
C SER A 214 2.90 4.93 12.97
N SER A 215 2.95 5.84 13.94
CA SER A 215 2.53 7.21 13.71
C SER A 215 3.43 7.87 12.67
N PRO A 216 2.88 8.77 11.83
CA PRO A 216 3.69 9.68 11.04
C PRO A 216 4.71 10.43 11.91
N PRO A 217 5.85 10.86 11.34
CA PRO A 217 6.79 11.72 12.05
C PRO A 217 6.11 12.96 12.66
N HIS A 218 6.63 13.44 13.78
CA HIS A 218 6.18 14.70 14.37
C HIS A 218 6.39 15.87 13.41
N GLY A 219 5.64 16.96 13.59
CA GLY A 219 5.75 18.16 12.77
C GLY A 219 4.82 18.21 11.56
N PHE A 220 4.03 17.16 11.33
CA PHE A 220 2.93 17.17 10.37
C PHE A 220 1.57 17.28 11.06
N THR A 221 0.63 17.96 10.39
CA THR A 221 -0.78 17.94 10.78
C THR A 221 -1.42 16.68 10.20
N ILE A 222 -1.81 15.74 11.07
CA ILE A 222 -2.37 14.46 10.65
C ILE A 222 -3.87 14.59 10.39
N VAL A 223 -4.28 14.30 9.16
CA VAL A 223 -5.67 14.15 8.76
C VAL A 223 -5.98 12.67 8.67
N GLU A 224 -6.67 12.14 9.69
CA GLU A 224 -7.13 10.75 9.66
C GLU A 224 -8.35 10.61 8.75
N ALA A 225 -8.41 9.53 7.97
CA ALA A 225 -9.61 9.05 7.29
C ALA A 225 -10.07 7.75 7.95
N ARG A 226 -11.31 7.73 8.44
CA ARG A 226 -11.90 6.59 9.13
C ARG A 226 -12.88 5.91 8.21
N ILE A 227 -12.52 4.70 7.79
CA ILE A 227 -13.36 3.94 6.87
C ILE A 227 -14.17 2.92 7.68
N PRO A 228 -15.51 3.08 7.77
CA PRO A 228 -16.33 2.13 8.50
C PRO A 228 -16.25 0.75 7.85
N ARG A 229 -16.50 -0.31 8.63
CA ARG A 229 -16.57 -1.67 8.09
C ARG A 229 -17.83 -1.80 7.22
N GLN A 230 -17.67 -2.24 5.96
CA GLN A 230 -18.76 -2.37 4.99
C GLN A 230 -19.04 -3.84 4.60
N GLY A 231 -18.75 -4.78 5.50
CA GLY A 231 -18.91 -6.22 5.27
C GLY A 231 -17.73 -6.85 4.51
N TYR A 232 -17.74 -8.18 4.38
CA TYR A 232 -16.64 -8.91 3.74
C TYR A 232 -16.66 -8.78 2.22
N GLY A 233 -15.47 -8.69 1.61
CA GLY A 233 -15.28 -8.85 0.17
C GLY A 233 -15.64 -7.68 -0.73
N LYS A 234 -16.00 -6.52 -0.17
CA LYS A 234 -16.10 -5.26 -0.90
C LYS A 234 -14.90 -4.36 -0.62
N PRO A 235 -14.39 -3.60 -1.61
CA PRO A 235 -13.47 -2.50 -1.31
C PRO A 235 -14.26 -1.51 -0.43
N TRP A 236 -13.89 -1.36 0.84
CA TRP A 236 -14.61 -0.47 1.75
C TRP A 236 -14.42 0.97 1.28
N LEU A 237 -15.41 1.54 0.60
CA LEU A 237 -15.28 2.87 0.01
C LEU A 237 -15.68 3.93 1.03
N LEU A 238 -14.99 5.07 1.01
CA LEU A 238 -15.31 6.20 1.86
C LEU A 238 -16.71 6.74 1.52
N ASP A 239 -17.52 7.06 2.55
CA ASP A 239 -18.76 7.81 2.33
C ASP A 239 -18.48 9.31 2.10
N GLU A 240 -19.46 10.01 1.54
CA GLU A 240 -19.33 11.43 1.18
C GLU A 240 -19.15 12.33 2.41
N THR A 241 -19.73 11.96 3.56
CA THR A 241 -19.64 12.76 4.79
C THR A 241 -18.21 12.76 5.33
N GLU A 242 -17.57 11.59 5.37
CA GLU A 242 -16.19 11.45 5.78
C GLU A 242 -15.23 12.11 4.77
N LEU A 243 -15.54 12.04 3.47
CA LEU A 243 -14.78 12.74 2.42
C LEU A 243 -14.77 14.26 2.65
N GLU A 244 -15.94 14.87 2.85
CA GLU A 244 -16.06 16.32 3.12
C GLU A 244 -15.30 16.69 4.39
N ARG A 245 -15.41 15.88 5.45
CA ARG A 245 -14.67 16.09 6.70
C ARG A 245 -13.15 16.09 6.48
N ILE A 246 -12.62 15.19 5.67
CA ILE A 246 -11.20 15.15 5.31
C ILE A 246 -10.84 16.41 4.53
N ALA A 247 -11.63 16.77 3.53
CA ALA A 247 -11.39 17.94 2.68
C ALA A 247 -11.36 19.25 3.50
N GLN A 248 -12.30 19.42 4.43
CA GLN A 248 -12.34 20.55 5.35
C GLN A 248 -11.05 20.65 6.17
N LYS A 249 -10.61 19.53 6.76
CA LYS A 249 -9.35 19.49 7.53
C LYS A 249 -8.12 19.85 6.70
N PHE A 250 -8.11 19.53 5.41
CA PHE A 250 -7.02 19.96 4.53
C PHE A 250 -7.04 21.47 4.23
N ARG A 251 -8.23 22.09 4.20
CA ARG A 251 -8.42 23.52 3.91
C ARG A 251 -8.22 24.45 5.12
N GLU A 252 -8.30 23.93 6.33
CA GLU A 252 -7.96 24.69 7.55
C GLU A 252 -6.52 25.26 7.46
N PRO A 253 -6.19 26.37 8.12
CA PRO A 253 -4.81 26.85 8.17
C PRO A 253 -3.86 25.89 8.93
#